data_AF-A0A7V1H658-F1
#
_entry.id   AF-A0A7V1H658-F1
#
_cell.length_a   1.000
_cell.length_b   1.000
_cell.length_c   1.000
_cell.angle_alpha   90.00
_cell.angle_beta   90.00
_cell.angle_gamma   90.00
#
_symmetry.space_group_name_H-M   'P 1'
#
loop_
_entity.id
_entity.type
_entity.pdbx_description
1 polymer ?
#
loop_
_entity_poly.entity_id
_entity_poly.type
_entity_poly.pdbx_seq_one_letter_code
_entity_poly.pdbx_strand_id
1 'polypeptide(L)'
;MKALAKWLCAIVVVFSLTGCIESKILIKVNTDGSGEIVETFLMSKEMLQMMAGLSALGEEGEEPEMPDLLDMDKLKEKTGTMGEGVTFASAEKVSTDKAQGYKAVYQFSDINKIMINQNPDENVPQPPAEGEDEPVKEFITFKFAKGTKSKPAVLTIINPQKESRQEAVAPDKTAPISDQEAMMMDIFKETFRDMKIDVAVEVNGKIVKTNAEHVDGRRVVLMELDFSKIVENEEALRTLAMSKNESLENTKAVMAKIPGIRVELKDKVEVQFK
;
A
#
# COMPACT_ATOMS: atom_id res chain seq x y z
N MET A 1 -44.69 5.69 -30.31
CA MET A 1 -45.21 5.89 -28.93
C MET A 1 -44.76 4.71 -28.08
N LYS A 2 -43.99 5.00 -27.02
CA LYS A 2 -43.91 4.30 -25.72
C LYS A 2 -43.58 2.80 -25.78
N ALA A 3 -42.31 2.43 -25.61
CA ALA A 3 -41.64 2.21 -24.32
C ALA A 3 -41.78 0.76 -23.85
N LEU A 4 -40.78 0.31 -23.09
CA LEU A 4 -40.68 -0.94 -22.31
C LEU A 4 -39.92 -2.08 -22.98
N ALA A 5 -38.63 -2.16 -22.66
CA ALA A 5 -37.97 -3.35 -22.07
C ALA A 5 -36.45 -3.29 -22.31
N LYS A 6 -35.78 -2.26 -21.77
CA LYS A 6 -34.34 -2.34 -21.48
C LYS A 6 -34.21 -3.08 -20.16
N TRP A 7 -34.09 -4.41 -20.21
CA TRP A 7 -33.76 -5.22 -19.05
C TRP A 7 -32.26 -5.14 -18.77
N LEU A 8 -31.94 -4.17 -17.92
CA LEU A 8 -31.05 -4.25 -16.76
C LEU A 8 -30.29 -5.59 -16.57
N CYS A 9 -29.10 -5.71 -17.16
CA CYS A 9 -28.02 -6.54 -16.61
C CYS A 9 -26.92 -5.62 -16.09
N ALA A 10 -27.27 -4.79 -15.10
CA ALA A 10 -26.28 -4.22 -14.21
C ALA A 10 -26.06 -5.24 -13.10
N ILE A 11 -25.15 -6.19 -13.33
CA ILE A 11 -24.50 -6.91 -12.23
C ILE A 11 -23.65 -5.84 -11.52
N VAL A 12 -24.28 -5.15 -10.57
CA VAL A 12 -23.55 -4.40 -9.55
C VAL A 12 -22.97 -5.48 -8.65
N VAL A 13 -21.72 -5.85 -8.91
CA VAL A 13 -20.92 -6.57 -7.93
C VAL A 13 -20.66 -5.57 -6.81
N VAL A 14 -21.59 -5.52 -5.85
CA VAL A 14 -21.36 -4.92 -4.54
C VAL A 14 -20.39 -5.87 -3.84
N PHE A 15 -19.09 -5.68 -4.06
CA PHE A 15 -18.10 -6.19 -3.13
C PHE A 15 -18.28 -5.40 -1.84
N SER A 16 -18.90 -6.06 -0.85
CA SER A 16 -18.93 -5.63 0.53
C SER A 16 -17.50 -5.61 1.08
N LEU A 17 -16.77 -4.53 0.82
CA LEU A 17 -15.45 -4.28 1.38
C LEU A 17 -15.63 -3.72 2.80
N THR A 18 -15.54 -4.58 3.81
CA THR A 18 -15.41 -4.21 5.22
C THR A 18 -13.94 -3.98 5.57
N GLY A 19 -13.23 -3.18 4.78
CA GLY A 19 -11.81 -2.87 4.96
C GLY A 19 -11.47 -2.42 6.39
N CYS A 20 -10.70 -3.19 7.18
CA CYS A 20 -10.19 -2.72 8.48
C CYS A 20 -9.22 -1.56 8.29
N ILE A 21 -8.32 -1.68 7.31
CA ILE A 21 -7.38 -0.64 6.89
C ILE A 21 -7.20 -0.70 5.38
N GLU A 22 -7.21 0.45 4.70
CA GLU A 22 -6.81 0.58 3.31
C GLU A 22 -5.72 1.66 3.22
N SER A 23 -4.54 1.27 2.71
CA SER A 23 -3.41 2.16 2.46
C SER A 23 -3.02 2.10 0.99
N LYS A 24 -3.10 3.24 0.29
CA LYS A 24 -2.80 3.33 -1.14
C LYS A 24 -1.85 4.48 -1.42
N ILE A 25 -0.78 4.21 -2.16
CA ILE A 25 0.14 5.20 -2.71
C ILE A 25 0.12 5.07 -4.23
N LEU A 26 -0.37 6.11 -4.90
CA LEU A 26 -0.39 6.20 -6.36
C LEU A 26 0.50 7.34 -6.82
N ILE A 27 1.60 6.99 -7.50
CA ILE A 27 2.52 7.94 -8.11
C ILE A 27 2.06 8.19 -9.54
N LYS A 28 1.56 9.38 -9.82
CA LYS A 28 1.16 9.78 -11.18
C LYS A 28 2.29 10.56 -11.84
N VAL A 29 2.73 10.12 -13.01
CA VAL A 29 3.90 10.70 -13.71
C VAL A 29 3.50 11.26 -15.07
N ASN A 30 3.80 12.54 -15.29
CA ASN A 30 3.60 13.23 -16.56
C ASN A 30 4.75 12.98 -17.54
N THR A 31 4.50 13.25 -18.83
CA THR A 31 5.51 13.09 -19.90
C THR A 31 6.73 14.01 -19.80
N ASP A 32 6.70 14.99 -18.89
CA ASP A 32 7.81 15.91 -18.62
C ASP A 32 8.60 15.57 -17.35
N GLY A 33 8.19 14.55 -16.59
CA GLY A 33 8.84 14.12 -15.36
C GLY A 33 8.24 14.72 -14.09
N SER A 34 7.30 15.65 -14.20
CA SER A 34 6.51 16.15 -13.07
C SER A 34 5.36 15.20 -12.73
N GLY A 35 4.67 15.45 -11.62
CA GLY A 35 3.52 14.64 -11.25
C GLY A 35 2.98 14.90 -9.86
N GLU A 36 2.20 13.93 -9.40
CA GLU A 36 1.62 13.94 -8.05
C GLU A 36 1.73 12.57 -7.39
N ILE A 37 1.87 12.57 -6.07
CA ILE A 37 1.73 11.38 -5.23
C ILE A 37 0.37 11.53 -4.55
N VAL A 38 -0.51 10.54 -4.76
CA VAL A 38 -1.80 10.47 -4.10
C VAL A 38 -1.73 9.39 -3.05
N GLU A 39 -1.81 9.80 -1.79
CA GLU A 39 -1.87 8.92 -0.64
C GLU A 39 -3.33 8.83 -0.17
N THR A 40 -3.83 7.62 0.05
CA THR A 40 -5.15 7.38 0.62
C THR A 40 -5.00 6.42 1.79
N PHE A 41 -5.48 6.85 2.95
CA PHE A 41 -5.50 6.04 4.15
C PHE A 41 -6.93 6.01 4.69
N LEU A 42 -7.50 4.81 4.84
CA LEU A 42 -8.82 4.59 5.42
C LEU A 42 -8.73 3.54 6.51
N MET A 43 -9.50 3.71 7.57
CA MET A 43 -9.65 2.75 8.65
C MET A 43 -11.13 2.50 8.92
N SER A 44 -11.50 1.26 9.23
CA SER A 44 -12.87 0.94 9.60
C SER A 44 -13.28 1.69 10.87
N LYS A 45 -14.54 2.13 10.93
CA LYS A 45 -15.07 2.75 12.15
C LYS A 45 -15.07 1.80 13.34
N GLU A 46 -15.20 0.49 13.09
CA GLU A 46 -15.11 -0.55 14.11
C GLU A 46 -13.71 -0.59 14.73
N MET A 47 -12.65 -0.60 13.91
CA MET A 47 -11.27 -0.55 14.41
C MET A 47 -11.00 0.76 15.17
N LEU A 48 -11.53 1.89 14.69
CA LEU A 48 -11.40 3.17 15.38
C LEU A 48 -12.10 3.21 16.74
N GLN A 49 -13.29 2.61 16.84
CA GLN A 49 -14.00 2.45 18.11
C GLN A 49 -13.24 1.55 19.07
N MET A 50 -12.66 0.46 18.57
CA MET A 50 -11.79 -0.39 19.37
C MET A 50 -10.59 0.38 19.90
N MET A 51 -9.88 1.13 19.05
CA MET A 51 -8.74 1.97 19.45
C MET A 51 -9.14 3.04 20.47
N ALA A 52 -10.25 3.73 20.25
CA ALA A 52 -10.77 4.72 21.19
C ALA A 52 -11.13 4.09 22.55
N GLY A 53 -11.71 2.88 22.54
CA GLY A 53 -12.01 2.12 23.76
C GLY A 53 -10.76 1.70 24.53
N LEU A 54 -9.67 1.32 23.84
CA LEU A 54 -8.37 1.05 24.47
C LEU A 54 -7.72 2.34 25.04
N SER A 55 -7.82 3.46 24.33
CA SER A 55 -7.29 4.75 24.78
C SER A 55 -8.02 5.25 26.04
N ALA A 56 -9.35 5.10 26.09
CA ALA A 56 -10.17 5.47 27.24
C ALA A 56 -9.93 4.61 28.50
N LEU A 57 -9.29 3.45 28.37
CA LEU A 57 -8.84 2.64 29.51
C LEU A 57 -7.52 3.17 30.12
N GLY A 58 -6.78 4.02 29.40
CA GLY A 58 -5.53 4.64 29.84
C GLY A 58 -5.68 6.07 30.37
N GLU A 59 -6.74 6.78 29.98
CA GLU A 59 -7.06 8.13 30.43
C GLU A 59 -8.43 8.15 31.13
N GLU A 60 -8.43 8.25 32.46
CA GLU A 60 -9.68 8.35 33.24
C GLU A 60 -10.40 9.68 32.93
N GLY A 61 -11.49 9.62 32.16
CA GLY A 61 -12.58 10.61 32.25
C GLY A 61 -12.96 11.41 31.01
N GLU A 62 -12.38 11.16 29.83
CA GLU A 62 -12.85 11.79 28.58
C GLU A 62 -13.74 10.82 27.77
N GLU A 63 -14.80 11.36 27.15
CA GLU A 63 -15.62 10.58 26.22
C GLU A 63 -14.76 10.12 25.04
N PRO A 64 -14.91 8.87 24.55
CA PRO A 64 -14.11 8.36 23.44
C PRO A 64 -14.44 9.11 22.15
N GLU A 65 -13.72 10.19 21.87
CA GLU A 65 -13.74 10.84 20.56
C GLU A 65 -12.97 9.97 19.56
N MET A 66 -13.54 9.77 18.36
CA MET A 66 -12.81 9.06 17.32
C MET A 66 -11.59 9.88 16.90
N PRO A 67 -10.39 9.28 16.85
CA PRO A 67 -9.17 10.02 16.53
C PRO A 67 -9.28 10.66 15.14
N ASP A 68 -8.90 11.93 15.04
CA ASP A 68 -8.81 12.61 13.75
C ASP A 68 -7.60 12.05 13.00
N LEU A 69 -7.87 11.20 12.01
CA LEU A 69 -6.84 10.57 11.19
C LEU A 69 -6.13 11.56 10.27
N LEU A 70 -6.70 12.76 10.06
CA LEU A 70 -6.10 13.79 9.21
C LEU A 70 -5.25 14.76 10.05
N ASP A 71 -3.97 14.44 10.21
CA ASP A 71 -3.00 15.32 10.84
C ASP A 71 -2.25 16.15 9.77
N MET A 72 -2.66 17.40 9.60
CA MET A 72 -2.12 18.29 8.56
C MET A 72 -0.63 18.61 8.74
N ASP A 73 -0.11 18.60 9.97
CA ASP A 73 1.29 18.91 10.22
C ASP A 73 2.16 17.70 9.90
N LYS A 74 1.75 16.49 10.33
CA LYS A 74 2.41 15.25 9.91
C LYS A 74 2.42 15.08 8.39
N LEU A 75 1.31 15.38 7.71
CA LEU A 75 1.26 15.27 6.25
C LEU A 75 2.24 16.22 5.55
N LYS A 76 2.46 17.43 6.09
CA LYS A 76 3.45 18.37 5.55
C LYS A 76 4.88 17.93 5.85
N GLU A 77 5.14 17.47 7.08
CA GLU A 77 6.45 16.96 7.49
C GLU A 77 6.87 15.76 6.64
N LYS A 78 5.93 14.87 6.30
CA LYS A 78 6.14 13.70 5.44
C LYS A 78 6.72 14.04 4.06
N THR A 79 6.53 15.25 3.55
CA THR A 79 7.17 15.67 2.29
C THR A 79 8.69 15.56 2.33
N GLY A 80 9.30 15.76 3.51
CA GLY A 80 10.74 15.63 3.71
C GLY A 80 11.27 14.20 3.53
N THR A 81 10.40 13.19 3.67
CA THR A 81 10.77 11.77 3.48
C THR A 81 10.52 11.27 2.06
N MET A 82 9.72 11.99 1.26
CA MET A 82 9.36 11.61 -0.11
C MET A 82 10.38 12.07 -1.17
N GLY A 83 11.35 12.89 -0.78
CA GLY A 83 12.42 13.37 -1.65
C GLY A 83 12.42 14.89 -1.88
N GLU A 84 13.49 15.39 -2.51
CA GLU A 84 13.70 16.82 -2.71
C GLU A 84 12.70 17.40 -3.73
N GLY A 85 12.05 18.51 -3.38
CA GLY A 85 11.16 19.24 -4.28
C GLY A 85 9.72 18.70 -4.30
N VAL A 86 9.37 17.82 -3.36
CA VAL A 86 7.99 17.44 -3.06
C VAL A 86 7.33 18.54 -2.24
N THR A 87 6.12 18.93 -2.61
CA THR A 87 5.31 19.90 -1.87
C THR A 87 3.95 19.31 -1.55
N PHE A 88 3.44 19.63 -0.37
CA PHE A 88 2.06 19.32 -0.02
C PHE A 88 1.11 20.21 -0.85
N ALA A 89 0.14 19.60 -1.53
CA ALA A 89 -0.83 20.32 -2.34
C ALA A 89 -2.20 20.42 -1.67
N SER A 90 -2.75 19.29 -1.19
CA SER A 90 -4.06 19.27 -0.54
C SER A 90 -4.25 18.00 0.27
N ALA A 91 -5.14 18.02 1.26
CA ALA A 91 -5.69 16.81 1.86
C ALA A 91 -7.19 16.99 2.13
N GLU A 92 -7.94 15.92 1.99
CA GLU A 92 -9.38 15.87 2.24
C GLU A 92 -9.70 14.71 3.19
N LYS A 93 -10.61 14.95 4.14
CA LYS A 93 -11.18 13.86 4.95
C LYS A 93 -12.03 12.99 4.04
N VAL A 94 -11.86 11.68 4.14
CA VAL A 94 -12.68 10.69 3.45
C VAL A 94 -13.48 9.97 4.52
N SER A 95 -14.81 10.02 4.43
CA SER A 95 -15.69 9.29 5.35
C SER A 95 -16.77 8.58 4.54
N THR A 96 -16.98 7.31 4.87
CA THR A 96 -17.99 6.43 4.29
C THR A 96 -18.82 5.83 5.42
N ASP A 97 -19.83 5.04 5.10
CA ASP A 97 -20.63 4.35 6.12
C ASP A 97 -19.76 3.45 7.01
N LYS A 98 -18.74 2.80 6.43
CA LYS A 98 -17.93 1.75 7.08
C LYS A 98 -16.54 2.20 7.54
N ALA A 99 -15.96 3.20 6.90
CA ALA A 99 -14.57 3.62 7.13
C ALA A 99 -14.43 5.15 7.11
N GLN A 100 -13.42 5.67 7.81
CA GLN A 100 -13.00 7.06 7.73
C GLN A 100 -11.47 7.16 7.62
N GLY A 101 -10.97 8.29 7.14
CA GLY A 101 -9.56 8.55 6.96
C GLY A 101 -9.34 9.79 6.09
N TYR A 102 -8.32 9.76 5.25
CA TYR A 102 -7.97 10.90 4.41
C TYR A 102 -7.43 10.49 3.05
N LYS A 103 -7.41 11.48 2.16
CA LYS A 103 -6.67 11.46 0.91
C LYS A 103 -5.78 12.69 0.84
N ALA A 104 -4.48 12.49 0.76
CA ALA A 104 -3.48 13.54 0.62
C ALA A 104 -2.89 13.54 -0.79
N VAL A 105 -2.62 14.73 -1.30
CA VAL A 105 -2.03 14.94 -2.62
C VAL A 105 -0.76 15.78 -2.43
N TYR A 106 0.32 15.24 -2.96
CA TYR A 106 1.62 15.87 -3.02
C TYR A 106 2.00 16.11 -4.47
N GLN A 107 2.73 17.18 -4.74
CA GLN A 107 3.20 17.51 -6.07
C GLN A 107 4.72 17.43 -6.12
N PHE A 108 5.25 17.04 -7.28
CA PHE A 108 6.67 17.09 -7.56
C PHE A 108 6.93 17.57 -8.98
N SER A 109 8.08 18.20 -9.16
CA SER A 109 8.53 18.70 -10.47
C SER A 109 9.49 17.75 -11.18
N ASP A 110 10.14 16.85 -10.46
CA ASP A 110 11.14 15.92 -10.99
C ASP A 110 11.07 14.55 -10.29
N ILE A 111 10.51 13.56 -10.98
CA ILE A 111 10.39 12.18 -10.50
C ILE A 111 11.76 11.54 -10.15
N ASN A 112 12.87 12.02 -10.72
CA ASN A 112 14.22 11.52 -10.40
C ASN A 112 14.64 11.77 -8.94
N LYS A 113 13.96 12.70 -8.26
CA LYS A 113 14.25 13.07 -6.87
C LYS A 113 13.36 12.37 -5.85
N ILE A 114 12.40 11.57 -6.33
CA ILE A 114 11.38 10.96 -5.49
C ILE A 114 11.83 9.61 -4.96
N MET A 115 11.52 9.40 -3.68
CA MET A 115 11.74 8.15 -2.98
C MET A 115 10.44 7.76 -2.28
N ILE A 116 9.98 6.53 -2.48
CA ILE A 116 8.78 6.01 -1.83
C ILE A 116 9.18 4.83 -0.98
N ASN A 117 8.98 4.92 0.34
CA ASN A 117 9.12 3.75 1.19
C ASN A 117 7.94 2.80 0.93
N GLN A 118 8.25 1.56 0.57
CA GLN A 118 7.23 0.55 0.31
C GLN A 118 6.80 -0.20 1.57
N ASN A 119 7.43 0.05 2.71
CA ASN A 119 7.07 -0.61 3.96
C ASN A 119 5.69 -0.15 4.45
N PRO A 120 4.78 -1.09 4.76
CA PRO A 120 3.44 -0.75 5.21
C PRO A 120 3.43 -0.07 6.59
N ASP A 121 4.42 -0.36 7.43
CA ASP A 121 4.50 0.13 8.81
C ASP A 121 4.61 1.65 8.93
N GLU A 122 5.18 2.34 7.93
CA GLU A 122 5.25 3.81 7.93
C GLU A 122 3.86 4.45 7.72
N ASN A 123 2.92 3.71 7.13
CA ASN A 123 1.60 4.21 6.79
C ASN A 123 0.49 3.65 7.69
N VAL A 124 0.81 2.73 8.61
CA VAL A 124 -0.13 2.18 9.59
C VAL A 124 0.21 2.76 10.95
N PRO A 125 -0.72 3.43 11.65
CA PRO A 125 -0.48 3.91 13.01
C PRO A 125 -0.14 2.73 13.93
N GLN A 126 1.09 2.68 14.43
CA GLN A 126 1.51 1.71 15.43
C GLN A 126 1.50 2.36 16.83
N PRO A 127 1.10 1.64 17.89
CA PRO A 127 1.36 2.08 19.25
C PRO A 127 2.88 2.19 19.47
N PRO A 128 3.36 3.13 20.30
CA PRO A 128 4.79 3.24 20.58
C PRO A 128 5.29 1.94 21.24
N ALA A 129 6.03 1.13 20.50
CA ALA A 129 6.76 -0.01 21.06
C ALA A 129 8.14 0.48 21.50
N GLU A 130 8.36 0.62 22.80
CA GLU A 130 9.70 0.90 23.32
C GLU A 130 10.60 -0.33 23.09
N GLY A 131 11.63 -0.18 22.25
CA GLY A 131 12.73 -1.15 22.13
C GLY A 131 12.76 -2.03 20.87
N GLU A 132 11.94 -1.75 19.85
CA GLU A 132 12.10 -2.37 18.54
C GLU A 132 13.10 -1.58 17.67
N ASP A 133 13.98 -2.28 16.95
CA ASP A 133 14.88 -1.67 15.97
C ASP A 133 14.06 -0.97 14.87
N GLU A 134 14.49 0.21 14.40
CA GLU A 134 13.78 0.87 13.28
C GLU A 134 13.70 -0.08 12.08
N PRO A 135 12.50 -0.28 11.48
CA PRO A 135 12.35 -1.15 10.34
C PRO A 135 13.23 -0.68 9.18
N VAL A 136 13.87 -1.63 8.49
CA VAL A 136 14.75 -1.35 7.35
C VAL A 136 13.95 -0.64 6.27
N LYS A 137 14.22 0.64 6.02
CA LYS A 137 13.49 1.45 5.03
C LYS A 137 13.84 1.02 3.62
N GLU A 138 12.83 0.59 2.86
CA GLU A 138 12.98 0.08 1.51
C GLU A 138 12.41 1.07 0.49
N PHE A 139 13.30 1.83 -0.14
CA PHE A 139 12.89 2.90 -1.04
C PHE A 139 12.83 2.44 -2.50
N ILE A 140 11.67 2.65 -3.11
CA ILE A 140 11.50 2.66 -4.56
C ILE A 140 11.98 4.03 -5.07
N THR A 141 12.84 4.02 -6.08
CA THR A 141 13.39 5.24 -6.70
C THR A 141 13.17 5.22 -8.21
N PHE A 142 13.40 6.35 -8.87
CA PHE A 142 13.06 6.50 -10.27
C PHE A 142 14.17 7.14 -11.09
N LYS A 143 14.24 6.78 -12.37
CA LYS A 143 14.95 7.53 -13.40
C LYS A 143 14.01 7.86 -14.53
N PHE A 144 14.14 9.06 -15.09
CA PHE A 144 13.25 9.53 -16.12
C PHE A 144 13.99 10.22 -17.27
N ALA A 145 13.68 9.78 -18.48
CA ALA A 145 14.09 10.42 -19.71
C ALA A 145 12.86 11.01 -20.41
N LYS A 146 12.85 12.35 -20.53
CA LYS A 146 11.75 13.11 -21.13
C LYS A 146 11.51 12.71 -22.58
N GLY A 147 10.24 12.52 -22.92
CA GLY A 147 9.80 12.23 -24.29
C GLY A 147 9.95 13.44 -25.22
N THR A 148 9.90 13.19 -26.52
CA THR A 148 9.81 14.22 -27.56
C THR A 148 8.65 13.88 -28.50
N LYS A 149 8.32 14.77 -29.44
CA LYS A 149 7.28 14.47 -30.46
C LYS A 149 7.53 13.13 -31.19
N SER A 150 8.80 12.74 -31.36
CA SER A 150 9.19 11.53 -32.09
C SER A 150 9.55 10.34 -31.19
N LYS A 151 9.81 10.55 -29.89
CA LYS A 151 10.26 9.48 -28.96
C LYS A 151 9.40 9.45 -27.69
N PRO A 152 8.97 8.26 -27.22
CA PRO A 152 8.22 8.16 -25.96
C PRO A 152 9.05 8.67 -24.78
N ALA A 153 8.38 9.13 -23.73
CA ALA A 153 9.00 9.30 -22.43
C ALA A 153 9.36 7.91 -21.87
N VAL A 154 10.45 7.82 -21.12
CA VAL A 154 10.91 6.57 -20.51
C VAL A 154 11.04 6.78 -19.01
N LEU A 155 10.21 6.07 -18.25
CA LEU A 155 10.31 5.96 -16.80
C LEU A 155 10.96 4.62 -16.46
N THR A 156 12.01 4.66 -15.64
CA THR A 156 12.62 3.48 -15.02
C THR A 156 12.30 3.52 -13.53
N ILE A 157 11.54 2.53 -13.07
CA ILE A 157 11.25 2.31 -11.66
C ILE A 157 12.30 1.34 -11.14
N ILE A 158 12.96 1.71 -10.06
CA ILE A 158 14.04 0.95 -9.43
C ILE A 158 13.52 0.48 -8.09
N ASN A 159 13.22 -0.81 -8.00
CA ASN A 159 12.85 -1.45 -6.75
C ASN A 159 14.10 -1.59 -5.87
N PRO A 160 13.94 -1.57 -4.53
CA PRO A 160 15.06 -1.78 -3.64
C PRO A 160 15.67 -3.16 -3.91
N GLN A 161 17.00 -3.26 -3.81
CA GLN A 161 17.67 -4.53 -4.03
C GLN A 161 17.64 -5.34 -2.74
N LYS A 162 17.54 -6.66 -2.87
CA LYS A 162 17.77 -7.59 -1.76
C LYS A 162 19.13 -7.28 -1.14
N GLU A 163 19.15 -6.85 0.11
CA GLU A 163 20.39 -6.90 0.87
C GLU A 163 20.76 -8.37 1.05
N SER A 164 21.95 -8.76 0.60
CA SER A 164 22.41 -10.13 0.74
C SER A 164 22.69 -10.43 2.21
N ARG A 165 21.69 -10.92 2.93
CA ARG A 165 21.89 -11.62 4.21
C ARG A 165 20.74 -12.59 4.48
N GLN A 166 21.14 -13.87 4.53
CA GLN A 166 20.36 -15.10 4.74
C GLN A 166 19.24 -15.34 3.73
N GLU A 167 19.38 -16.42 2.96
CA GLU A 167 18.25 -17.03 2.25
C GLU A 167 17.10 -17.15 3.23
N ALA A 168 15.93 -16.61 2.87
CA ALA A 168 14.70 -16.84 3.61
C ALA A 168 14.58 -18.35 3.85
N VAL A 169 14.76 -18.76 5.09
CA VAL A 169 14.62 -20.17 5.46
C VAL A 169 13.14 -20.43 5.31
N ALA A 170 12.77 -21.13 4.23
CA ALA A 170 11.39 -21.58 4.07
C ALA A 170 11.01 -22.29 5.39
N PRO A 171 9.98 -21.82 6.11
CA PRO A 171 9.70 -22.34 7.43
C PRO A 171 9.45 -23.85 7.34
N ASP A 172 9.96 -24.58 8.33
CA ASP A 172 9.73 -26.02 8.42
C ASP A 172 8.22 -26.26 8.55
N LYS A 173 7.61 -26.71 7.46
CA LYS A 173 6.16 -26.89 7.32
C LYS A 173 5.59 -27.98 8.25
N THR A 174 6.44 -28.64 9.04
CA THR A 174 6.08 -29.80 9.85
C THR A 174 6.09 -29.57 11.36
N ALA A 175 6.53 -28.40 11.85
CA ALA A 175 6.47 -28.10 13.27
C ALA A 175 5.01 -27.86 13.74
N PRO A 176 4.55 -28.49 14.84
CA PRO A 176 3.23 -28.23 15.39
C PRO A 176 3.15 -26.81 15.94
N ILE A 177 2.08 -26.10 15.61
CA ILE A 177 1.78 -24.76 16.13
C ILE A 177 1.47 -24.90 17.62
N SER A 178 2.15 -24.13 18.47
CA SER A 178 1.82 -24.01 19.89
C SER A 178 0.49 -23.26 20.08
N ASP A 179 -0.20 -23.51 21.19
CA ASP A 179 -1.47 -22.81 21.50
C ASP A 179 -1.31 -21.27 21.51
N GLN A 180 -0.12 -20.78 21.89
CA GLN A 180 0.22 -19.37 21.88
C GLN A 180 0.36 -18.81 20.45
N GLU A 181 1.00 -19.55 19.54
CA GLU A 181 1.12 -19.17 18.13
C GLU A 181 -0.24 -19.21 17.42
N ALA A 182 -1.09 -20.18 17.76
CA ALA A 182 -2.45 -20.27 17.24
C ALA A 182 -3.27 -19.03 17.66
N MET A 183 -3.22 -18.65 18.93
CA MET A 183 -3.89 -17.45 19.45
C MET A 183 -3.39 -16.16 18.77
N MET A 184 -2.07 -15.99 18.63
CA MET A 184 -1.50 -14.84 17.93
C MET A 184 -1.91 -14.79 16.46
N MET A 185 -1.97 -15.94 15.80
CA MET A 185 -2.38 -16.03 14.40
C MET A 185 -3.86 -15.70 14.22
N ASP A 186 -4.72 -16.08 15.15
CA ASP A 186 -6.14 -15.69 15.10
C ASP A 186 -6.33 -14.19 15.35
N ILE A 187 -5.60 -13.59 16.29
CA ILE A 187 -5.58 -12.12 16.47
C ILE A 187 -5.10 -11.43 15.18
N PHE A 188 -4.04 -11.96 14.56
CA PHE A 188 -3.53 -11.43 13.30
C PHE A 188 -4.57 -11.52 12.18
N LYS A 189 -5.24 -12.67 12.02
CA LYS A 189 -6.31 -12.84 11.03
C LYS A 189 -7.41 -11.81 11.25
N GLU A 190 -7.94 -11.69 12.46
CA GLU A 190 -9.05 -10.74 12.73
C GLU A 190 -8.63 -9.30 12.48
N THR A 191 -7.39 -8.92 12.83
CA THR A 191 -6.87 -7.56 12.63
C THR A 191 -6.66 -7.23 11.16
N PHE A 192 -6.08 -8.16 10.40
CA PHE A 192 -5.61 -7.91 9.04
C PHE A 192 -6.50 -8.48 7.95
N ARG A 193 -7.54 -9.26 8.25
CA ARG A 193 -8.43 -9.92 7.26
C ARG A 193 -8.91 -8.98 6.18
N ASP A 194 -9.20 -7.73 6.51
CA ASP A 194 -9.72 -6.77 5.55
C ASP A 194 -8.71 -5.67 5.18
N MET A 195 -7.41 -5.89 5.44
CA MET A 195 -6.37 -4.95 5.09
C MET A 195 -6.07 -4.95 3.59
N LYS A 196 -5.92 -3.76 3.02
CA LYS A 196 -5.47 -3.57 1.62
C LYS A 196 -4.30 -2.61 1.57
N ILE A 197 -3.21 -3.06 0.95
CA ILE A 197 -2.03 -2.24 0.69
C ILE A 197 -1.80 -2.19 -0.81
N ASP A 198 -1.59 -0.99 -1.35
CA ASP A 198 -1.45 -0.77 -2.78
C ASP A 198 -0.39 0.31 -3.06
N VAL A 199 0.64 -0.03 -3.81
CA VAL A 199 1.66 0.88 -4.31
C VAL A 199 1.75 0.72 -5.81
N ALA A 200 1.46 1.80 -6.54
CA ALA A 200 1.41 1.77 -7.99
C ALA A 200 1.90 3.06 -8.64
N VAL A 201 2.34 2.93 -9.89
CA VAL A 201 2.71 4.05 -10.75
C VAL A 201 1.70 4.15 -11.88
N GLU A 202 1.08 5.32 -12.07
CA GLU A 202 0.24 5.60 -13.22
C GLU A 202 0.89 6.65 -14.12
N VAL A 203 1.02 6.34 -15.41
CA VAL A 203 1.54 7.30 -16.37
C VAL A 203 0.41 8.13 -16.98
N ASN A 204 0.61 9.45 -17.06
CA ASN A 204 -0.30 10.33 -17.78
C ASN A 204 -0.01 10.27 -19.29
N GLY A 205 -0.61 9.27 -19.93
CA GLY A 205 -0.43 8.96 -21.34
C GLY A 205 -0.76 7.50 -21.60
N LYS A 206 -0.52 7.01 -22.81
CA LYS A 206 -0.65 5.59 -23.15
C LYS A 206 0.70 4.91 -23.01
N ILE A 207 0.76 3.79 -22.28
CA ILE A 207 1.93 2.90 -22.28
C ILE A 207 2.09 2.32 -23.69
N VAL A 208 3.25 2.54 -24.30
CA VAL A 208 3.60 2.01 -25.62
C VAL A 208 4.47 0.76 -25.53
N LYS A 209 5.25 0.64 -24.46
CA LYS A 209 6.10 -0.53 -24.18
C LYS A 209 6.42 -0.59 -22.70
N THR A 210 6.41 -1.77 -22.11
CA THR A 210 6.92 -1.98 -20.75
C THR A 210 7.40 -3.41 -20.56
N ASN A 211 8.30 -3.62 -19.60
CA ASN A 211 8.67 -4.94 -19.10
C ASN A 211 7.98 -5.28 -17.77
N ALA A 212 7.08 -4.44 -17.27
CA ALA A 212 6.29 -4.70 -16.07
C ALA A 212 5.45 -5.98 -16.22
N GLU A 213 5.35 -6.77 -15.16
CA GLU A 213 4.54 -7.98 -15.10
C GLU A 213 3.07 -7.68 -14.80
N HIS A 214 2.81 -6.64 -14.00
CA HIS A 214 1.48 -6.28 -13.55
C HIS A 214 1.06 -4.90 -14.10
N VAL A 215 0.26 -4.91 -15.17
CA VAL A 215 -0.16 -3.69 -15.87
C VAL A 215 -1.68 -3.65 -16.06
N ASP A 216 -2.31 -2.63 -15.49
CA ASP A 216 -3.75 -2.36 -15.58
C ASP A 216 -3.96 -1.07 -16.38
N GLY A 217 -3.97 -1.18 -17.71
CA GLY A 217 -4.13 -0.05 -18.63
C GLY A 217 -2.95 0.92 -18.61
N ARG A 218 -3.04 2.01 -17.83
CA ARG A 218 -1.98 3.02 -17.65
C ARG A 218 -1.23 2.89 -16.33
N ARG A 219 -1.67 1.96 -15.49
CA ARG A 219 -1.17 1.73 -14.15
C ARG A 219 -0.26 0.51 -14.14
N VAL A 220 0.93 0.67 -13.59
CA VAL A 220 1.88 -0.38 -13.27
C VAL A 220 1.79 -0.64 -11.78
N VAL A 221 1.45 -1.87 -11.40
CA VAL A 221 1.33 -2.28 -10.00
C VAL A 221 2.71 -2.71 -9.50
N LEU A 222 3.20 -2.06 -8.45
CA LEU A 222 4.49 -2.40 -7.83
C LEU A 222 4.28 -3.39 -6.69
N MET A 223 3.25 -3.15 -5.88
CA MET A 223 2.81 -4.03 -4.82
C MET A 223 1.30 -3.86 -4.60
N GLU A 224 0.58 -4.97 -4.51
CA GLU A 224 -0.83 -5.02 -4.15
C GLU A 224 -1.01 -6.23 -3.24
N LEU A 225 -1.43 -5.99 -2.00
CA LEU A 225 -1.72 -7.00 -1.00
C LEU A 225 -3.20 -6.91 -0.61
N ASP A 226 -3.94 -7.97 -0.89
CA ASP A 226 -5.36 -8.13 -0.53
C ASP A 226 -5.46 -9.18 0.57
N PHE A 227 -5.40 -8.74 1.83
CA PHE A 227 -5.34 -9.66 2.96
C PHE A 227 -6.58 -10.52 3.08
N SER A 228 -7.72 -10.08 2.54
CA SER A 228 -8.95 -10.88 2.52
C SER A 228 -8.75 -12.21 1.82
N LYS A 229 -7.89 -12.24 0.79
CA LYS A 229 -7.53 -13.47 0.07
C LYS A 229 -6.35 -14.20 0.71
N ILE A 230 -5.44 -13.47 1.37
CA ILE A 230 -4.27 -14.05 2.03
C ILE A 230 -4.70 -14.85 3.25
N VAL A 231 -5.59 -14.32 4.10
CA VAL A 231 -6.03 -14.99 5.34
C VAL A 231 -6.89 -16.23 5.10
N GLU A 232 -7.48 -16.37 3.91
CA GLU A 232 -8.16 -17.58 3.47
C GLU A 232 -7.17 -18.73 3.17
N ASN A 233 -5.86 -18.45 3.11
CA ASN A 233 -4.81 -19.42 2.85
C ASN A 233 -3.87 -19.54 4.07
N GLU A 234 -3.99 -20.65 4.81
CA GLU A 234 -3.19 -20.88 6.03
C GLU A 234 -1.68 -20.90 5.77
N GLU A 235 -1.22 -21.42 4.63
CA GLU A 235 0.21 -21.48 4.29
C GLU A 235 0.76 -20.08 4.00
N ALA A 236 -0.01 -19.28 3.27
CA ALA A 236 0.30 -17.89 2.97
C ALA A 236 0.37 -17.05 4.25
N LEU A 237 -0.61 -17.24 5.14
CA LEU A 237 -0.69 -16.55 6.40
C LEU A 237 0.50 -16.88 7.32
N ARG A 238 0.86 -18.17 7.42
CA ARG A 238 2.05 -18.58 8.19
C ARG A 238 3.32 -17.96 7.65
N THR A 239 3.48 -17.97 6.33
CA THR A 239 4.63 -17.35 5.66
C THR A 239 4.73 -15.86 6.02
N LEU A 240 3.63 -15.14 5.93
CA LEU A 240 3.57 -13.70 6.24
C LEU A 240 3.82 -13.39 7.72
N ALA A 241 3.24 -14.19 8.63
CA ALA A 241 3.43 -14.03 10.06
C ALA A 241 4.89 -14.26 10.49
N MET A 242 5.57 -15.22 9.85
CA MET A 242 6.98 -15.53 10.11
C MET A 242 7.95 -14.54 9.46
N SER A 243 7.52 -13.83 8.41
CA SER A 243 8.33 -12.82 7.71
C SER A 243 8.31 -11.43 8.36
N LYS A 244 7.65 -11.24 9.51
CA LYS A 244 7.50 -9.91 10.15
C LYS A 244 8.83 -9.20 10.46
N ASN A 245 9.90 -9.96 10.66
CA ASN A 245 11.24 -9.42 10.95
C ASN A 245 12.19 -9.50 9.75
N GLU A 246 11.70 -9.91 8.58
CA GLU A 246 12.49 -9.98 7.35
C GLU A 246 12.18 -8.77 6.45
N SER A 247 13.18 -8.30 5.73
CA SER A 247 13.01 -7.29 4.67
C SER A 247 11.94 -7.77 3.67
N LEU A 248 11.03 -6.87 3.27
CA LEU A 248 9.97 -7.20 2.32
C LEU A 248 10.59 -7.74 1.02
N GLU A 249 11.69 -7.14 0.54
CA GLU A 249 12.44 -7.63 -0.63
C GLU A 249 12.82 -9.11 -0.55
N ASN A 250 13.21 -9.62 0.63
CA ASN A 250 13.62 -11.02 0.78
C ASN A 250 12.45 -12.00 0.61
N THR A 251 11.24 -11.56 0.95
CA THR A 251 10.05 -12.41 1.00
C THR A 251 9.14 -12.23 -0.22
N LYS A 252 9.31 -11.16 -1.01
CA LYS A 252 8.54 -10.88 -2.24
C LYS A 252 8.38 -12.08 -3.17
N ALA A 253 9.43 -12.86 -3.41
CA ALA A 253 9.37 -14.00 -4.33
C ALA A 253 8.52 -15.17 -3.81
N VAL A 254 8.45 -15.34 -2.49
CA VAL A 254 7.57 -16.32 -1.85
C VAL A 254 6.14 -15.78 -1.88
N MET A 255 5.98 -14.51 -1.54
CA MET A 255 4.69 -13.82 -1.52
C MET A 255 4.02 -13.75 -2.88
N ALA A 256 4.77 -13.56 -3.97
CA ALA A 256 4.23 -13.51 -5.33
C ALA A 256 3.46 -14.77 -5.78
N LYS A 257 3.66 -15.91 -5.08
CA LYS A 257 2.95 -17.17 -5.37
C LYS A 257 1.61 -17.28 -4.64
N ILE A 258 1.31 -16.35 -3.74
CA ILE A 258 0.14 -16.37 -2.89
C ILE A 258 -1.02 -15.65 -3.60
N PRO A 259 -2.20 -16.29 -3.73
CA PRO A 259 -3.41 -15.61 -4.19
C PRO A 259 -3.73 -14.37 -3.34
N GLY A 260 -3.99 -13.24 -3.98
CA GLY A 260 -4.18 -11.96 -3.30
C GLY A 260 -2.94 -11.08 -3.20
N ILE A 261 -1.80 -11.55 -3.72
CA ILE A 261 -0.57 -10.77 -3.81
C ILE A 261 -0.20 -10.56 -5.28
N ARG A 262 0.03 -9.30 -5.66
CA ARG A 262 0.73 -8.92 -6.90
C ARG A 262 1.94 -8.10 -6.51
N VAL A 263 3.12 -8.49 -6.95
CA VAL A 263 4.34 -7.76 -6.65
C VAL A 263 5.29 -7.81 -7.82
N GLU A 264 5.84 -6.66 -8.18
CA GLU A 264 6.81 -6.59 -9.26
C GLU A 264 8.18 -7.04 -8.74
N LEU A 265 8.66 -8.18 -9.25
CA LEU A 265 9.89 -8.82 -8.80
C LEU A 265 11.15 -8.34 -9.53
N LYS A 266 11.01 -7.55 -10.60
CA LYS A 266 12.18 -7.02 -11.31
C LYS A 266 12.80 -5.87 -10.53
N ASP A 267 14.12 -5.89 -10.38
CA ASP A 267 14.91 -4.77 -9.85
C ASP A 267 14.62 -3.46 -10.61
N LYS A 268 14.39 -3.58 -11.92
CA LYS A 268 14.18 -2.44 -12.82
C LYS A 268 13.02 -2.68 -13.77
N VAL A 269 12.05 -1.78 -13.70
CA VAL A 269 10.89 -1.75 -14.58
C VAL A 269 11.03 -0.54 -15.49
N GLU A 270 11.03 -0.76 -16.80
CA GLU A 270 11.00 0.29 -17.80
C GLU A 270 9.57 0.44 -18.34
N VAL A 271 9.08 1.67 -18.36
CA VAL A 271 7.77 2.06 -18.90
C VAL A 271 7.99 3.17 -19.91
N GLN A 272 7.67 2.89 -21.17
CA GLN A 272 7.66 3.87 -22.25
C GLN A 272 6.24 4.34 -22.51
N PHE A 273 6.00 5.65 -22.54
CA PHE A 273 4.66 6.22 -22.69
C PHE A 273 4.62 7.55 -23.46
N LYS A 274 3.44 7.90 -23.98
CA LYS A 274 3.16 9.11 -24.78
C LYS A 274 1.79 9.68 -24.49
#